data_AF-A0A1F8N8Q2-F1
#
_entry.id   AF-A0A1F8N8Q2-F1
#
_cell.length_a   1.000
_cell.length_b   1.000
_cell.length_c   1.000
_cell.angle_alpha   90.00
_cell.angle_beta   90.00
_cell.angle_gamma   90.00
#
_symmetry.space_group_name_H-M   'P 1'
#
loop_
_entity.id
_entity.type
_entity.pdbx_description
1 polymer ?
#
loop_
_entity_poly.entity_id
_entity_poly.type
_entity_poly.pdbx_seq_one_letter_code
_entity_poly.pdbx_strand_id
1 'polypeptide(L)'
;DRTVIRNNAEWLGKLTFQELIRIASSFTVGQFLQRENFALRRERGDPIYVHEFFYAFMQAYDAVALETDVQVGATDQLFNLMAGRTLQRAYGQPPQIAITTPILVGTDGRMRMSKSQGNHIALQDAPADMYGKVMSLPDDVMIDYFTLVTNVSGDEIEE
;
A
#
# COMPACT_ATOMS: atom_id res chain seq x y z
N ASP A 1 12.64 -19.54 -11.72
CA ASP A 1 12.65 -18.62 -10.57
C ASP A 1 11.25 -18.42 -10.01
N ARG A 2 11.14 -18.21 -8.69
CA ARG A 2 9.89 -17.86 -7.98
C ARG A 2 9.71 -16.35 -7.80
N THR A 3 10.69 -15.54 -8.22
CA THR A 3 10.69 -14.08 -8.04
C THR A 3 11.20 -13.42 -9.33
N VAL A 4 10.49 -12.37 -9.77
CA VAL A 4 10.85 -11.57 -10.94
C VAL A 4 10.75 -10.09 -10.57
N ILE A 5 11.76 -9.32 -10.90
CA ILE A 5 11.79 -7.87 -10.65
C ILE A 5 11.44 -7.16 -11.96
N ARG A 6 10.49 -6.22 -11.91
CA ARG A 6 10.01 -5.44 -13.06
C ARG A 6 9.92 -3.96 -12.69
N ASN A 7 10.05 -3.08 -13.69
CA ASN A 7 9.86 -1.64 -13.52
C ASN A 7 8.64 -1.18 -14.32
N ASN A 8 7.69 -0.49 -13.68
CA ASN A 8 6.45 -0.10 -14.34
C ASN A 8 6.62 0.93 -15.47
N ALA A 9 7.77 1.61 -15.57
CA ALA A 9 8.12 2.42 -16.73
C ALA A 9 8.11 1.60 -18.05
N GLU A 10 8.30 0.28 -17.98
CA GLU A 10 8.26 -0.62 -19.13
C GLU A 10 6.93 -0.61 -19.90
N TRP A 11 5.81 -0.35 -19.20
CA TRP A 11 4.47 -0.28 -19.79
C TRP A 11 3.82 1.09 -19.59
N LEU A 12 3.98 1.74 -18.44
CA LEU A 12 3.41 3.07 -18.19
C LEU A 12 4.01 4.13 -19.12
N GLY A 13 5.30 4.03 -19.44
CA GLY A 13 5.97 4.96 -20.36
C GLY A 13 5.50 4.85 -21.80
N LYS A 14 4.74 3.79 -22.15
CA LYS A 14 4.20 3.54 -23.48
C LYS A 14 2.71 3.86 -23.58
N LEU A 15 2.06 4.22 -22.45
CA LEU A 15 0.65 4.55 -22.44
C LEU A 15 0.37 5.77 -23.31
N THR A 16 -0.49 5.57 -24.30
CA THR A 16 -1.03 6.65 -25.11
C THR A 16 -2.07 7.43 -24.31
N PHE A 17 -2.31 8.68 -24.71
CA PHE A 17 -3.38 9.49 -24.10
C PHE A 17 -4.76 8.84 -24.26
N GLN A 18 -4.99 8.12 -25.37
CA GLN A 18 -6.23 7.38 -25.59
C GLN A 18 -6.41 6.26 -24.56
N GLU A 19 -5.36 5.50 -24.26
CA GLU A 19 -5.40 4.46 -23.22
C GLU A 19 -5.62 5.06 -21.84
N LEU A 20 -4.99 6.21 -21.55
CA LEU A 20 -5.20 6.93 -20.30
C LEU A 20 -6.68 7.35 -20.13
N ILE A 21 -7.32 7.86 -21.18
CA ILE A 21 -8.76 8.19 -21.16
C ILE A 21 -9.59 6.94 -20.89
N ARG A 22 -9.26 5.81 -21.53
CA ARG A 22 -9.97 4.54 -21.32
C ARG A 22 -9.82 4.05 -19.88
N ILE A 23 -8.63 4.15 -19.29
CA ILE A 23 -8.41 3.83 -17.88
C ILE A 23 -9.26 4.76 -17.00
N ALA A 24 -9.19 6.07 -17.22
CA ALA A 24 -9.93 7.06 -16.44
C ALA A 24 -11.46 6.85 -16.51
N SER A 25 -12.00 6.41 -17.66
CA SER A 25 -13.43 6.12 -17.82
C SER A 25 -13.94 4.95 -16.96
N SER A 26 -13.04 4.13 -16.41
CA SER A 26 -13.40 3.02 -15.52
C SER A 26 -13.71 3.48 -14.09
N PHE A 27 -13.51 4.77 -13.78
CA PHE A 27 -13.64 5.31 -12.43
C PHE A 27 -14.47 6.60 -12.42
N THR A 28 -15.10 6.88 -11.28
CA THR A 28 -15.84 8.13 -11.06
C THR A 28 -15.09 9.04 -10.10
N VAL A 29 -15.24 10.36 -10.26
CA VAL A 29 -14.68 11.34 -9.31
C VAL A 29 -15.20 11.10 -7.88
N GLY A 30 -16.47 10.69 -7.74
CA GLY A 30 -17.07 10.40 -6.43
C GLY A 30 -16.32 9.32 -5.66
N GLN A 31 -15.87 8.25 -6.31
CA GLN A 31 -15.09 7.18 -5.67
C GLN A 31 -13.75 7.69 -5.13
N PHE A 32 -13.09 8.60 -5.86
CA PHE A 32 -11.86 9.21 -5.39
C PHE A 32 -12.09 10.11 -4.18
N LEU A 33 -13.14 10.92 -4.20
CA LEU A 33 -13.44 11.85 -3.10
C LEU A 33 -13.89 11.15 -1.81
N GLN A 34 -14.26 9.87 -1.88
CA GLN A 34 -14.56 9.05 -0.69
C GLN A 34 -13.30 8.54 0.02
N ARG A 35 -12.13 8.61 -0.61
CA ARG A 35 -10.87 8.22 0.06
C ARG A 35 -10.62 9.16 1.22
N GLU A 36 -10.29 8.59 2.38
CA GLU A 36 -10.12 9.33 3.63
C GLU A 36 -9.22 10.58 3.49
N ASN A 37 -8.06 10.46 2.82
CA ASN A 37 -7.15 11.60 2.61
C ASN A 37 -7.82 12.73 1.77
N PHE A 38 -8.51 12.38 0.69
CA PHE A 38 -9.22 13.37 -0.13
C PHE A 38 -10.47 13.92 0.56
N ALA A 39 -11.18 13.09 1.34
CA ALA A 39 -12.33 13.50 2.12
C ALA A 39 -11.93 14.54 3.18
N LEU A 40 -10.88 14.25 3.97
CA LEU A 40 -10.35 15.16 4.99
C LEU A 40 -9.85 16.48 4.39
N ARG A 41 -9.11 16.42 3.27
CA ARG A 41 -8.65 17.63 2.57
C ARG A 41 -9.82 18.46 2.04
N ARG A 42 -10.84 17.80 1.48
CA ARG A 42 -12.05 18.47 1.00
C ARG A 42 -12.80 19.17 2.14
N GLU A 43 -12.93 18.52 3.30
CA GLU A 43 -13.55 19.11 4.49
C GLU A 43 -12.78 20.32 5.01
N ARG A 44 -11.44 20.27 4.95
CA ARG A 44 -10.55 21.38 5.35
C ARG A 44 -10.47 22.52 4.32
N GLY A 45 -10.99 22.30 3.10
CA GLY A 45 -10.84 23.24 1.99
C GLY A 45 -9.43 23.24 1.38
N ASP A 46 -8.61 22.22 1.66
CA ASP A 46 -7.30 22.05 1.06
C ASP A 46 -7.44 21.73 -0.44
N PRO A 47 -6.57 22.27 -1.30
CA PRO A 47 -6.62 21.97 -2.73
C PRO A 47 -6.41 20.48 -2.97
N ILE A 48 -7.11 19.89 -3.94
CA ILE A 48 -6.90 18.52 -4.43
C ILE A 48 -6.60 18.62 -5.92
N TYR A 49 -5.40 18.23 -6.33
CA TYR A 49 -4.95 18.38 -7.71
C TYR A 49 -5.35 17.16 -8.55
N VAL A 50 -5.76 17.40 -9.80
CA VAL A 50 -6.24 16.34 -10.71
C VAL A 50 -5.21 15.22 -10.92
N HIS A 51 -3.92 15.56 -10.98
CA HIS A 51 -2.86 14.58 -11.19
C HIS A 51 -2.72 13.58 -10.04
N GLU A 52 -3.23 13.90 -8.84
CA GLU A 52 -3.21 12.98 -7.69
C GLU A 52 -4.09 11.75 -7.93
N PHE A 53 -5.12 11.86 -8.79
CA PHE A 53 -5.95 10.72 -9.19
C PHE A 53 -5.20 9.75 -10.12
N PHE A 54 -4.24 10.25 -10.89
CA PHE A 54 -3.48 9.41 -11.82
C PHE A 54 -2.68 8.34 -11.10
N TYR A 55 -2.24 8.56 -9.87
CA TYR A 55 -1.52 7.54 -9.10
C TYR A 55 -2.32 6.22 -9.00
N ALA A 56 -3.62 6.30 -8.70
CA ALA A 56 -4.44 5.10 -8.61
C ALA A 56 -4.67 4.45 -9.98
N PHE A 57 -4.76 5.23 -11.06
CA PHE A 57 -4.87 4.71 -12.42
C PHE A 57 -3.62 3.93 -12.84
N MET A 58 -2.45 4.49 -12.56
CA MET A 58 -1.18 3.86 -12.89
C MET A 58 -1.00 2.56 -12.11
N GLN A 59 -1.24 2.57 -10.79
CA GLN A 59 -1.15 1.35 -9.98
C GLN A 59 -2.19 0.30 -10.38
N ALA A 60 -3.40 0.72 -10.76
CA ALA A 60 -4.40 -0.22 -11.27
C ALA A 60 -3.98 -0.83 -12.61
N TYR A 61 -3.34 -0.06 -13.49
CA TYR A 61 -2.84 -0.55 -14.76
C TYR A 61 -1.62 -1.47 -14.60
N ASP A 62 -0.79 -1.26 -13.56
CA ASP A 62 0.28 -2.21 -13.22
C ASP A 62 -0.28 -3.62 -13.00
N ALA A 63 -1.43 -3.74 -12.32
CA ALA A 63 -2.11 -5.04 -12.13
C ALA A 63 -2.61 -5.67 -13.44
N VAL A 64 -3.05 -4.84 -14.40
CA VAL A 64 -3.48 -5.30 -15.72
C VAL A 64 -2.29 -5.76 -16.56
N ALA A 65 -1.21 -4.97 -16.58
CA ALA A 65 -0.01 -5.24 -17.35
C ALA A 65 0.74 -6.48 -16.87
N LEU A 66 0.64 -6.79 -15.57
CA LEU A 66 1.25 -7.96 -14.94
C LEU A 66 0.31 -9.18 -14.86
N GLU A 67 -0.95 -9.05 -15.28
CA GLU A 67 -1.99 -10.09 -15.14
C GLU A 67 -2.06 -10.63 -13.71
N THR A 68 -2.03 -9.72 -12.73
CA THR A 68 -1.87 -10.07 -11.31
C THR A 68 -3.01 -10.92 -10.79
N ASP A 69 -2.70 -12.10 -10.23
CA ASP A 69 -3.67 -12.94 -9.52
C ASP A 69 -3.92 -12.48 -8.08
N VAL A 70 -2.87 -12.02 -7.39
CA VAL A 70 -2.91 -11.57 -5.99
C VAL A 70 -2.05 -10.33 -5.83
N GLN A 71 -2.62 -9.27 -5.27
CA GLN A 71 -1.87 -8.07 -4.90
C GLN A 71 -1.92 -7.85 -3.39
N VAL A 72 -0.74 -7.74 -2.80
CA VAL A 72 -0.55 -7.48 -1.37
C VAL A 72 -0.20 -6.01 -1.17
N GLY A 73 -0.80 -5.38 -0.17
CA GLY A 73 -0.50 -4.00 0.22
C GLY A 73 -0.84 -3.75 1.68
N ALA A 74 -0.56 -2.54 2.17
CA ALA A 74 -1.00 -2.12 3.49
C ALA A 74 -2.50 -1.77 3.51
N THR A 75 -3.12 -1.73 4.70
CA THR A 75 -4.54 -1.39 4.87
C THR A 75 -4.92 -0.05 4.23
N ASP A 76 -4.03 0.95 4.27
CA ASP A 76 -4.25 2.26 3.65
C ASP A 76 -4.22 2.24 2.10
N GLN A 77 -3.77 1.14 1.50
CA GLN A 77 -3.74 0.91 0.05
C GLN A 77 -4.98 0.20 -0.48
N LEU A 78 -5.95 -0.16 0.37
CA LEU A 78 -7.15 -0.90 -0.03
C LEU A 78 -7.84 -0.30 -1.26
N PHE A 79 -7.98 1.02 -1.32
CA PHE A 79 -8.57 1.70 -2.48
C PHE A 79 -7.81 1.38 -3.78
N ASN A 80 -6.48 1.47 -3.76
CA ASN A 80 -5.66 1.24 -4.95
C ASN A 80 -5.71 -0.24 -5.38
N LEU A 81 -5.72 -1.18 -4.42
CA LEU A 81 -5.89 -2.61 -4.70
C LEU A 81 -7.25 -2.90 -5.35
N MET A 82 -8.30 -2.24 -4.88
CA MET A 82 -9.65 -2.35 -5.46
C MET A 82 -9.75 -1.68 -6.84
N ALA A 83 -8.97 -0.62 -7.08
CA ALA A 83 -8.86 0.00 -8.39
C ALA A 83 -8.25 -0.98 -9.42
N GLY A 84 -7.20 -1.72 -9.04
CA GLY A 84 -6.63 -2.81 -9.84
C GLY A 84 -7.68 -3.87 -10.22
N ARG A 85 -8.42 -4.40 -9.23
CA ARG A 85 -9.55 -5.33 -9.48
C ARG A 85 -10.57 -4.79 -10.47
N THR A 86 -10.91 -3.51 -10.35
CA THR A 86 -11.92 -2.86 -11.19
C THR A 86 -11.42 -2.76 -12.63
N LEU A 87 -10.17 -2.34 -12.80
CA LEU A 87 -9.58 -2.17 -14.12
C LEU A 87 -9.34 -3.52 -14.83
N GLN A 88 -8.90 -4.55 -14.11
CA GLN A 88 -8.77 -5.90 -14.68
C GLN A 88 -10.10 -6.40 -15.25
N ARG A 89 -11.23 -6.21 -14.54
CA ARG A 89 -12.55 -6.55 -15.09
C ARG A 89 -12.88 -5.77 -16.35
N ALA A 90 -12.58 -4.47 -16.39
CA ALA A 90 -12.82 -3.63 -17.56
C ALA A 90 -11.96 -4.05 -18.78
N TYR A 91 -10.82 -4.70 -18.53
CA TYR A 91 -9.93 -5.28 -19.54
C TYR A 91 -10.22 -6.76 -19.84
N GLY A 92 -11.25 -7.35 -19.22
CA GLY A 92 -11.62 -8.76 -19.44
C GLY A 92 -10.71 -9.77 -18.75
N GLN A 93 -9.86 -9.34 -17.81
CA GLN A 93 -9.00 -10.20 -17.00
C GLN A 93 -9.73 -10.67 -15.73
N PRO A 94 -9.35 -11.84 -15.17
CA PRO A 94 -9.75 -12.22 -13.83
C PRO A 94 -9.33 -11.15 -12.81
N PRO A 95 -10.22 -10.70 -11.91
CA PRO A 95 -9.87 -9.68 -10.94
C PRO A 95 -9.00 -10.27 -9.81
N GLN A 96 -7.85 -9.63 -9.55
CA GLN A 96 -6.88 -10.01 -8.53
C GLN A 96 -7.48 -10.14 -7.12
N ILE A 97 -6.95 -11.00 -6.28
CA ILE A 97 -7.26 -11.02 -4.85
C ILE A 97 -6.48 -9.90 -4.17
N ALA A 98 -7.17 -9.04 -3.41
CA ALA A 98 -6.54 -8.01 -2.61
C ALA A 98 -6.29 -8.55 -1.20
N ILE A 99 -5.04 -8.51 -0.75
CA ILE A 99 -4.65 -8.86 0.62
C ILE A 99 -4.06 -7.60 1.26
N THR A 100 -4.64 -7.20 2.38
CA THR A 100 -4.12 -6.08 3.18
C THR A 100 -3.43 -6.57 4.43
N THR A 101 -2.26 -6.03 4.73
CA THR A 101 -1.57 -6.24 6.02
C THR A 101 -1.73 -5.01 6.91
N PRO A 102 -1.79 -5.19 8.25
CA PRO A 102 -1.73 -4.08 9.19
C PRO A 102 -0.48 -3.22 8.98
N ILE A 103 -0.56 -1.95 9.38
CA ILE A 103 0.58 -1.04 9.35
C ILE A 103 1.32 -1.17 10.68
N LEU A 104 2.60 -1.52 10.62
CA LEU A 104 3.44 -1.60 11.80
C LEU A 104 3.59 -0.22 12.45
N VAL A 105 3.32 -0.14 13.75
CA VAL A 105 3.55 1.06 14.56
C VAL A 105 5.05 1.26 14.81
N GLY A 106 5.48 2.51 14.96
CA GLY A 106 6.87 2.84 15.21
C GLY A 106 7.31 2.55 16.63
N THR A 107 8.54 2.93 16.96
CA THR A 107 9.12 2.77 18.30
C THR A 107 8.39 3.56 19.40
N ASP A 108 7.52 4.51 19.04
CA ASP A 108 6.64 5.21 19.98
C ASP A 108 5.35 4.44 20.34
N GLY A 109 5.07 3.34 19.64
CA GLY A 109 3.94 2.45 19.87
C GLY A 109 2.56 2.98 19.42
N ARG A 110 2.47 4.18 18.85
CA ARG A 110 1.16 4.81 18.51
C ARG A 110 1.05 5.17 17.05
N MET A 111 2.06 5.86 16.53
CA MET A 111 2.10 6.34 15.17
C MET A 111 2.64 5.25 14.26
N ARG A 112 2.14 5.22 13.01
CA ARG A 112 2.73 4.37 11.97
C ARG A 112 4.24 4.57 11.89
N MET A 113 4.97 3.47 11.70
CA MET A 113 6.41 3.52 11.52
C MET A 113 6.75 4.33 10.26
N SER A 114 7.62 5.32 10.40
CA SER A 114 8.06 6.14 9.26
C SER A 114 9.40 6.81 9.50
N LYS A 115 10.20 6.94 8.43
CA LYS A 115 11.49 7.63 8.49
C LYS A 115 11.37 9.09 8.92
N SER A 116 10.34 9.79 8.44
CA SER A 116 10.14 11.22 8.71
C SER A 116 9.74 11.53 10.16
N GLN A 117 9.08 10.59 10.84
CA GLN A 117 8.74 10.74 12.26
C GLN A 117 9.88 10.30 13.18
N GLY A 118 10.97 9.74 12.64
CA GLY A 118 12.11 9.27 13.44
C GLY A 118 11.83 8.01 14.26
N ASN A 119 10.65 7.41 14.13
CA ASN A 119 10.17 6.26 14.93
C ASN A 119 10.40 4.90 14.24
N HIS A 120 11.39 4.79 13.35
CA HIS A 120 11.60 3.61 12.51
C HIS A 120 12.83 2.81 12.91
N ILE A 121 12.70 1.49 12.74
CA ILE A 121 13.79 0.52 12.80
C ILE A 121 14.17 0.22 11.36
N ALA A 122 15.36 0.63 10.93
CA ALA A 122 15.77 0.48 9.55
C ALA A 122 16.44 -0.88 9.33
N LEU A 123 16.15 -1.53 8.20
CA LEU A 123 16.74 -2.83 7.86
C LEU A 123 18.27 -2.78 7.74
N GLN A 124 18.82 -1.60 7.48
CA GLN A 124 20.25 -1.32 7.35
C GLN A 124 20.91 -0.73 8.61
N ASP A 125 20.19 -0.63 9.73
CA ASP A 125 20.79 -0.20 11.00
C ASP A 125 21.89 -1.18 11.44
N ALA A 126 22.88 -0.69 12.19
CA ALA A 126 23.87 -1.58 12.80
C ALA A 126 23.16 -2.56 13.76
N PRO A 127 23.64 -3.81 13.94
CA PRO A 127 22.96 -4.80 14.77
C PRO A 127 22.67 -4.32 16.20
N ALA A 128 23.59 -3.56 16.81
CA ALA A 128 23.41 -2.98 18.13
C ALA A 128 22.30 -1.91 18.17
N ASP A 129 22.21 -1.07 17.13
CA ASP A 129 21.19 -0.03 17.04
C ASP A 129 19.81 -0.64 16.78
N MET A 130 19.72 -1.63 15.88
CA MET A 130 18.49 -2.37 15.62
C MET A 130 17.99 -3.05 16.89
N TYR A 131 18.88 -3.75 17.61
CA TYR A 131 18.55 -4.38 18.88
C TYR A 131 18.08 -3.37 19.92
N GLY A 132 18.80 -2.25 20.08
CA GLY A 132 18.43 -1.19 21.01
C GLY A 132 17.05 -0.59 20.72
N LYS A 133 16.72 -0.37 19.44
CA LYS A 133 15.41 0.14 19.04
C LYS A 133 14.29 -0.87 19.26
N VAL A 134 14.51 -2.15 18.96
CA VAL A 134 13.53 -3.22 19.26
C VAL A 134 13.31 -3.32 20.77
N MET A 135 14.37 -3.22 21.58
CA MET A 135 14.27 -3.23 23.04
C MET A 135 13.62 -1.96 23.64
N SER A 136 13.46 -0.90 22.84
CA SER A 136 12.76 0.32 23.25
C SER A 136 11.26 0.29 22.98
N LEU A 137 10.76 -0.78 22.37
CA LEU A 137 9.34 -0.92 22.05
C LEU A 137 8.49 -0.95 23.33
N PRO A 138 7.38 -0.20 23.37
CA PRO A 138 6.39 -0.33 24.43
C PRO A 138 5.78 -1.74 24.49
N ASP A 139 5.46 -2.21 25.70
CA ASP A 139 4.91 -3.55 25.92
C ASP A 139 3.59 -3.78 25.17
N ASP A 140 2.76 -2.74 25.02
CA ASP A 140 1.44 -2.81 24.38
C ASP A 140 1.50 -3.13 22.88
N VAL A 141 2.66 -2.99 22.24
CA VAL A 141 2.84 -3.28 20.81
C VAL A 141 3.62 -4.57 20.55
N MET A 142 4.04 -5.28 21.59
CA MET A 142 4.87 -6.49 21.46
C MET A 142 4.16 -7.59 20.67
N ILE A 143 2.87 -7.81 20.92
CA ILE A 143 2.07 -8.81 20.19
C ILE A 143 2.00 -8.49 18.70
N ASP A 144 1.80 -7.22 18.34
CA ASP A 144 1.78 -6.78 16.94
C ASP A 144 3.13 -7.03 16.26
N TYR A 145 4.24 -6.77 16.95
CA TYR A 145 5.57 -7.03 16.43
C TYR A 145 5.83 -8.54 16.27
N PHE A 146 5.51 -9.36 17.26
CA PHE A 146 5.62 -10.81 17.11
C PHE A 146 4.80 -11.32 15.92
N THR A 147 3.55 -10.87 15.80
CA THR A 147 2.64 -11.29 14.72
C THR A 147 3.10 -10.86 13.34
N LEU A 148 3.64 -9.63 13.19
CA LEU A 148 3.91 -9.03 11.89
C LEU A 148 5.35 -9.21 11.41
N VAL A 149 6.32 -9.36 12.32
CA VAL A 149 7.75 -9.39 11.97
C VAL A 149 8.48 -10.66 12.40
N THR A 150 7.78 -11.64 12.95
CA THR A 150 8.35 -12.96 13.29
C THR A 150 7.55 -14.09 12.64
N ASN A 151 8.10 -15.31 12.71
CA ASN A 151 7.42 -16.54 12.27
C ASN A 151 6.88 -17.34 13.46
N VAL A 152 6.81 -16.74 14.65
CA VAL A 152 6.25 -17.37 15.85
C VAL A 152 4.76 -17.59 15.62
N SER A 153 4.26 -18.78 15.97
CA SER A 153 2.85 -19.10 15.78
C SER A 153 1.95 -18.30 16.73
N GLY A 154 0.68 -18.09 16.36
CA GLY A 154 -0.28 -17.41 17.23
C GLY A 154 -0.39 -18.09 18.60
N ASP A 155 -0.39 -19.43 18.61
CA ASP A 155 -0.44 -20.24 19.84
C ASP A 155 0.77 -19.95 20.76
N GLU A 156 1.98 -19.83 20.21
CA GLU A 156 3.20 -19.50 20.96
C GLU A 156 3.27 -18.03 21.41
N ILE A 157 2.53 -17.12 20.77
CA ILE A 157 2.45 -15.70 21.19
C ILE A 157 1.49 -15.57 22.39
N GLU A 158 0.51 -16.46 22.52
CA GLU A 158 -0.49 -16.45 23.59
C GLU A 158 -0.02 -17.12 24.89
N GLU A 159 1.04 -17.94 24.85
CA GLU A 159 1.69 -18.58 26.01
C GLU A 159 2.54 -17.60 26.86
#